data_AF-A0A534B9D9-F1
#
_entry.id   AF-A0A534B9D9-F1
#
_cell.length_a   1.000
_cell.length_b   1.000
_cell.length_c   1.000
_cell.angle_alpha   90.00
_cell.angle_beta   90.00
_cell.angle_gamma   90.00
#
_symmetry.space_group_name_H-M   'P 1'
#
loop_
_entity.id
_entity.type
_entity.pdbx_description
1 polymer ?
#
loop_
_entity_poly.entity_id
_entity_poly.type
_entity_poly.pdbx_seq_one_letter_code
_entity_poly.pdbx_strand_id
1 'polypeptide(L)'
;MTGSSPRRAARGFTLIELLVVMLIIGTLLSIAVPRYFRTLAHARETVLRQDLAILREAIDKYYADRGEYPDTLVALADKRYVQSDDPDHPGIKDIHSGAAEVAANGTPFATW
;
A
#
# COMPACT_ATOMS: atom_id res chain seq x y z
N MET A 1 -55.97 -41.09 0.01
CA MET A 1 -54.73 -41.71 0.54
C MET A 1 -53.60 -40.70 0.35
N THR A 2 -53.30 -39.89 1.35
CA THR A 2 -52.22 -38.89 1.29
C THR A 2 -50.97 -39.46 1.96
N GLY A 3 -49.97 -39.82 1.16
CA GLY A 3 -48.69 -40.32 1.65
C GLY A 3 -47.86 -39.17 2.23
N SER A 4 -47.63 -39.20 3.54
CA SER A 4 -46.70 -38.30 4.23
C SER A 4 -45.27 -38.69 3.88
N SER A 5 -44.60 -37.87 3.06
CA SER A 5 -43.18 -38.06 2.75
C SER A 5 -42.34 -37.80 4.00
N PRO A 6 -41.40 -38.70 4.37
CA PRO A 6 -40.57 -38.51 5.55
C PRO A 6 -39.62 -37.32 5.34
N ARG A 7 -39.67 -36.34 6.27
CA ARG A 7 -38.71 -35.23 6.31
C ARG A 7 -37.34 -35.79 6.70
N ARG A 8 -36.36 -35.72 5.79
CA ARG A 8 -34.96 -36.01 6.08
C ARG A 8 -34.49 -35.06 7.19
N ALA A 9 -34.01 -35.60 8.31
CA ALA A 9 -33.37 -34.79 9.34
C ALA A 9 -32.09 -34.18 8.78
N ALA A 10 -31.96 -32.85 8.88
CA ALA A 10 -30.73 -32.16 8.57
C ALA A 10 -29.65 -32.61 9.56
N ARG A 11 -28.52 -33.12 9.05
CA ARG A 11 -27.36 -33.44 9.88
C ARG A 11 -26.72 -32.13 10.34
N GLY A 12 -26.48 -32.00 11.65
CA GLY A 12 -25.74 -30.88 12.23
C GLY A 12 -24.23 -31.05 12.05
N PHE A 13 -23.49 -29.94 12.16
CA PHE A 13 -22.03 -29.92 12.13
C PHE A 13 -21.44 -30.47 13.43
N THR A 14 -20.31 -31.15 13.34
CA THR A 14 -19.61 -31.67 14.53
C THR A 14 -18.59 -30.67 15.07
N LEU A 15 -18.30 -30.71 16.37
CA LEU A 15 -17.22 -29.91 16.97
C LEU A 15 -15.86 -30.24 16.37
N ILE A 16 -15.64 -31.51 16.01
CA ILE A 16 -14.38 -31.96 15.41
C ILE A 16 -14.18 -31.39 14.00
N GLU A 17 -15.23 -31.25 13.19
CA GLU A 17 -15.12 -30.58 11.88
C GLU A 17 -14.69 -29.13 12.04
N LEU A 18 -15.28 -28.39 12.99
CA LEU A 18 -14.89 -27.00 13.24
C LEU A 18 -13.42 -26.90 13.70
N LEU A 19 -12.95 -27.85 14.52
CA LEU A 19 -11.58 -27.91 15.00
C LEU A 19 -10.59 -28.13 13.85
N VAL A 20 -10.86 -29.08 12.95
CA VAL A 20 -10.02 -29.33 11.77
C VAL A 20 -10.00 -28.11 10.84
N VAL A 21 -11.14 -27.44 10.65
CA VAL A 21 -11.20 -26.21 9.85
C VAL A 21 -10.34 -25.10 10.46
N MET A 22 -10.43 -24.88 11.78
CA MET A 22 -9.62 -23.87 12.46
C MET A 22 -8.13 -24.20 12.39
N LEU A 23 -7.77 -25.49 12.48
CA LEU A 23 -6.40 -25.97 12.30
C LEU A 23 -5.86 -25.64 10.89
N ILE A 24 -6.66 -25.90 9.85
CA ILE A 24 -6.28 -25.57 8.46
C ILE A 24 -6.15 -24.05 8.28
N ILE A 25 -7.11 -23.25 8.78
CA ILE A 25 -7.04 -21.79 8.69
C ILE A 25 -5.80 -21.26 9.43
N GLY A 26 -5.54 -21.75 10.65
CA GLY A 26 -4.38 -21.34 11.44
C GLY A 26 -3.05 -21.66 10.76
N THR A 27 -2.92 -22.85 10.16
CA THR A 27 -1.71 -23.24 9.42
C THR A 27 -1.49 -22.39 8.18
N LEU A 28 -2.55 -22.08 7.42
CA LEU A 28 -2.46 -21.18 6.27
C LEU A 28 -2.07 -19.75 6.69
N LEU A 29 -2.69 -19.22 7.75
CA LEU A 29 -2.41 -17.87 8.25
C LEU A 29 -0.97 -17.73 8.75
N SER A 30 -0.42 -18.78 9.37
CA SER A 30 0.98 -18.80 9.83
C SER A 30 1.98 -18.51 8.69
N ILE A 31 1.70 -18.96 7.47
CA ILE A 31 2.54 -18.74 6.29
C ILE A 31 2.14 -17.46 5.55
N ALA A 32 0.84 -17.18 5.45
CA ALA A 32 0.30 -16.08 4.65
C ALA A 32 0.63 -14.70 5.24
N VAL A 33 0.45 -14.51 6.55
CA VAL A 33 0.62 -13.22 7.25
C VAL A 33 2.05 -12.65 7.09
N PRO A 34 3.13 -13.37 7.41
CA PRO A 34 4.48 -12.81 7.26
C PRO A 34 4.85 -12.56 5.80
N ARG A 35 4.31 -13.36 4.85
CA ARG A 35 4.50 -13.13 3.42
C ARG A 35 3.83 -11.84 2.97
N TYR A 36 2.60 -11.58 3.43
CA TYR A 36 1.86 -10.37 3.12
C TYR A 36 2.62 -9.10 3.57
N PHE A 37 3.13 -9.07 4.81
CA PHE A 37 3.89 -7.92 5.30
C PHE A 37 5.19 -7.69 4.53
N ARG A 38 5.90 -8.75 4.13
CA ARG A 38 7.10 -8.62 3.28
C ARG A 38 6.77 -8.04 1.91
N THR A 39 5.70 -8.51 1.27
CA THR A 39 5.26 -7.96 -0.02
C THR A 39 4.92 -6.47 0.10
N LEU A 40 4.24 -6.07 1.17
CA LEU A 40 3.90 -4.67 1.41
C LEU A 40 5.15 -3.81 1.62
N ALA A 41 6.13 -4.29 2.39
CA ALA A 41 7.40 -3.59 2.59
C ALA A 41 8.18 -3.43 1.27
N HIS A 42 8.27 -4.50 0.46
CA HIS A 42 8.93 -4.44 -0.86
C HIS A 42 8.22 -3.50 -1.84
N ALA A 43 6.89 -3.47 -1.83
CA ALA A 43 6.12 -2.54 -2.65
C ALA A 43 6.44 -1.09 -2.27
N ARG A 44 6.44 -0.75 -0.96
CA ARG A 44 6.81 0.58 -0.46
C ARG A 44 8.25 0.95 -0.84
N GLU A 45 9.19 0.03 -0.69
CA GLU A 45 10.59 0.24 -1.05
C GLU A 45 10.76 0.48 -2.56
N THR A 46 9.98 -0.21 -3.39
CA THR A 46 9.99 -0.05 -4.85
C THR A 46 9.47 1.33 -5.25
N VAL A 47 8.35 1.75 -4.66
CA VAL A 47 7.78 3.09 -4.86
C VAL A 47 8.78 4.17 -4.43
N LEU A 48 9.37 4.02 -3.23
CA LEU A 48 10.38 4.96 -2.74
C LEU A 48 11.59 5.10 -3.69
N ARG A 49 12.09 3.98 -4.24
CA ARG A 49 13.18 4.02 -5.21
C ARG A 49 12.78 4.74 -6.50
N GLN A 50 11.56 4.54 -6.96
CA GLN A 50 11.02 5.21 -8.14
C GLN A 50 10.88 6.71 -7.91
N ASP A 51 10.32 7.11 -6.77
CA ASP A 51 10.14 8.52 -6.41
C ASP A 51 11.47 9.26 -6.32
N LEU A 52 12.49 8.63 -5.70
CA LEU A 52 13.84 9.20 -5.65
C LEU A 52 14.48 9.36 -7.03
N ALA A 53 14.23 8.41 -7.95
CA ALA A 53 14.72 8.52 -9.33
C ALA A 53 14.04 9.68 -10.07
N ILE A 54 12.73 9.83 -9.92
CA ILE A 54 11.96 10.96 -10.49
C ILE A 54 12.45 12.29 -9.94
N LEU A 55 12.67 12.38 -8.62
CA LEU A 55 13.20 13.59 -7.99
C LEU A 55 14.59 13.96 -8.51
N ARG A 56 15.46 12.96 -8.67
CA ARG A 56 16.79 13.19 -9.25
C ARG A 56 16.71 13.73 -10.68
N GLU A 57 15.86 13.14 -11.51
CA GLU A 57 15.65 13.62 -12.89
C GLU A 57 15.09 15.05 -12.91
N ALA A 58 14.14 15.35 -12.02
CA ALA A 58 13.57 16.69 -11.89
C ALA A 58 14.64 17.74 -11.48
N ILE A 59 15.54 17.38 -10.57
CA ILE A 59 16.66 18.24 -10.16
C ILE A 59 17.62 18.46 -11.33
N ASP A 60 18.01 17.39 -12.02
CA ASP A 60 18.93 17.46 -13.16
C ASP A 60 18.34 18.34 -14.28
N LYS A 61 17.02 18.23 -14.52
CA LYS A 61 16.30 19.06 -15.48
C LYS A 61 16.20 20.52 -15.04
N TYR A 62 15.96 20.79 -13.76
CA TYR A 62 15.98 22.15 -13.22
C TYR A 62 17.35 22.80 -13.42
N TYR A 63 18.43 22.07 -13.13
CA TYR A 63 19.79 22.54 -13.31
C TYR A 63 20.11 22.81 -14.79
N ALA A 64 19.67 21.94 -15.71
CA ALA A 64 19.83 22.14 -17.14
C ALA A 64 19.15 23.43 -17.64
N ASP A 65 17.98 23.77 -17.10
CA ASP A 65 17.22 24.94 -17.51
C ASP A 65 17.71 26.26 -16.87
N ARG A 66 18.22 26.19 -15.64
CA ARG A 66 18.54 27.39 -14.83
C ARG A 66 20.02 27.61 -14.57
N GLY A 67 20.86 26.59 -14.78
CA GLY A 67 22.29 26.61 -14.44
C GLY A 67 22.59 26.56 -12.94
N GLU A 68 21.56 26.44 -12.11
CA GLU A 68 21.64 26.44 -10.65
C GLU A 68 20.75 25.33 -10.08
N TYR A 69 21.13 24.78 -8.92
CA TYR A 69 20.33 23.75 -8.25
C TYR A 69 19.12 24.38 -7.53
N PRO A 70 18.01 23.65 -7.37
CA PRO A 70 16.84 24.17 -6.67
C PRO A 70 17.11 24.27 -5.16
N ASP A 71 16.75 25.41 -4.55
CA ASP A 71 16.90 25.63 -3.10
C ASP A 71 15.94 24.78 -2.26
N THR A 72 14.81 24.37 -2.83
CA THR A 72 13.78 23.57 -2.16
C THR A 72 13.09 22.61 -3.12
N LEU A 73 12.57 21.49 -2.60
CA LEU A 73 11.75 20.56 -3.39
C LEU A 73 10.44 21.19 -3.89
N VAL A 74 9.91 22.18 -3.16
CA VAL A 74 8.73 22.95 -3.57
C VAL A 74 8.97 23.67 -4.90
N ALA A 75 10.20 24.15 -5.14
CA ALA A 75 10.57 24.79 -6.40
C ALA A 75 10.55 23.83 -7.62
N LEU A 76 10.64 22.52 -7.40
CA LEU A 76 10.49 21.49 -8.45
C LEU A 76 9.01 21.21 -8.77
N ALA A 77 8.15 21.23 -7.75
CA ALA A 77 6.70 21.00 -7.88
C ALA A 77 5.99 22.19 -8.57
N ASP A 78 6.32 23.41 -8.17
CA ASP A 78 5.71 24.65 -8.66
C ASP A 78 6.01 24.90 -10.16
N LYS A 79 7.09 24.30 -10.67
CA LYS A 79 7.54 24.46 -12.07
C LYS A 79 7.35 23.22 -12.94
N ARG A 80 6.53 22.26 -12.51
CA ARG A 80 6.09 21.11 -13.33
C ARG A 80 7.25 20.21 -13.80
N TYR A 81 8.33 20.15 -13.03
CA TYR A 81 9.45 19.22 -13.26
C TYR A 81 9.14 17.81 -12.78
N VAL A 82 8.21 17.68 -11.84
CA VAL A 82 7.57 16.41 -11.46
C VAL A 82 6.15 16.45 -11.98
N GLN A 83 5.80 15.53 -12.88
CA GLN A 83 4.43 15.37 -13.40
C GLN A 83 3.87 14.05 -12.89
N SER A 84 2.61 14.07 -12.44
CA SER A 84 1.85 12.84 -12.23
C SER A 84 1.34 12.31 -13.56
N ASP A 85 1.25 10.99 -13.63
CA ASP A 85 0.66 10.24 -14.76
C ASP A 85 -0.89 10.29 -14.73
N ASP A 86 -1.48 10.96 -13.73
CA ASP A 86 -2.90 11.04 -13.47
C ASP A 86 -3.52 12.27 -14.18
N PRO A 87 -4.39 12.07 -15.20
CA PRO A 87 -5.01 13.17 -15.92
C PRO A 87 -6.04 13.96 -15.09
N ASP A 88 -6.57 13.39 -14.00
CA ASP A 88 -7.56 14.03 -13.12
C ASP A 88 -6.90 14.74 -11.92
N HIS A 89 -5.65 14.38 -11.60
CA HIS A 89 -4.85 14.98 -10.52
C HIS A 89 -3.46 15.42 -11.02
N PRO A 90 -3.36 16.59 -11.70
CA PRO A 90 -2.09 17.13 -12.18
C PRO A 90 -1.29 17.73 -11.03
N GLY A 91 -0.37 16.94 -10.48
CA GLY A 91 0.45 17.25 -9.31
C GLY A 91 1.00 15.96 -8.73
N ILE A 92 2.12 16.03 -8.02
CA ILE A 92 2.77 14.87 -7.36
C ILE A 92 1.68 13.93 -6.79
N LYS A 93 1.59 12.69 -7.29
CA LYS A 93 0.75 11.65 -6.68
C LYS A 93 1.19 11.58 -5.22
N ASP A 94 0.33 11.98 -4.29
CA ASP A 94 0.65 12.23 -2.89
C ASP A 94 1.77 11.30 -2.41
N ILE A 95 3.01 11.83 -2.31
CA ILE A 95 4.17 11.05 -1.86
C ILE A 95 4.05 10.98 -0.35
N HIS A 96 3.10 10.17 0.12
CA HIS A 96 2.95 9.92 1.53
C HIS A 96 4.13 9.10 2.00
N SER A 97 4.90 9.68 2.92
CA SER A 97 5.96 8.94 3.59
C SER A 97 5.33 7.73 4.28
N GLY A 98 5.66 6.53 3.83
CA GLY A 98 5.21 5.28 4.46
C GLY A 98 5.80 5.06 5.87
N ALA A 99 6.50 6.06 6.42
CA ALA A 99 7.09 6.06 7.74
C ALA A 99 6.00 6.13 8.82
N ALA A 100 6.09 5.21 9.79
CA ALA A 100 5.24 5.23 10.99
C ALA A 100 5.70 6.28 12.02
N GLU A 101 6.78 6.99 11.71
CA GLU A 101 7.38 7.98 12.59
C GLU A 101 6.61 9.30 12.57
N VAL A 102 6.83 10.09 13.60
CA VAL A 102 6.18 11.38 13.81
C VAL A 102 7.25 12.46 13.81
N ALA A 103 7.00 13.55 13.08
CA ALA A 103 7.89 14.69 13.08
C ALA A 103 8.01 15.32 14.48
N ALA A 104 9.06 16.12 14.71
CA ALA A 104 9.31 16.77 16.00
C ALA A 104 8.16 17.68 16.49
N ASN A 105 7.25 18.07 15.59
CA ASN A 105 6.05 18.86 15.85
C ASN A 105 4.80 18.00 16.15
N GLY A 106 4.91 16.67 16.19
CA GLY A 106 3.80 15.76 16.48
C GLY A 106 2.95 15.35 15.26
N THR A 107 3.27 15.82 14.05
CA THR A 107 2.53 15.39 12.84
C THR A 107 3.10 14.08 12.30
N PRO A 108 2.27 13.04 12.03
CA PRO A 108 2.76 11.82 11.41
C PRO A 108 3.35 12.10 10.03
N PHE A 109 4.51 11.52 9.70
CA PHE A 109 5.12 11.73 8.37
C PHE A 109 4.24 11.22 7.23
N ALA A 110 3.35 10.26 7.51
CA ALA A 110 2.36 9.76 6.55
C ALA A 110 1.28 10.78 6.15
N THR A 111 1.21 11.95 6.80
CA THR A 111 0.25 13.02 6.48
C THR A 111 0.82 14.10 5.57
N TRP A 112 2.11 14.03 5.23
CA TRP A 112 2.78 14.96 4.33
C TRP A 112 2.86 14.40 2.92
#